data_AF-A0A7Y2DG31-F1
#
_entry.id   AF-A0A7Y2DG31-F1
#
_cell.length_a   1.000
_cell.length_b   1.000
_cell.length_c   1.000
_cell.angle_alpha   90.00
_cell.angle_beta   90.00
_cell.angle_gamma   90.00
#
_symmetry.space_group_name_H-M   'P 1'
#
loop_
_entity.id
_entity.type
_entity.pdbx_description
1 polymer ?
#
loop_
_entity_poly.entity_id
_entity_poly.type
_entity_poly.pdbx_seq_one_letter_code
_entity_poly.pdbx_strand_id
1 'polypeptide(L)'
;PIAKQKKKIPENPIIYKDVVAIFLDGHCVSCHNPNKQKGELLMTSLAELLKGGESGSTLVPGDTEKSEMIRRLHLPKDDEEHMPPDGKKQLDENEIQILERWIALGASDTLRLNQLERTEPLVGLIKGLMEPDPMEKWASLPKVADTTIQNLSSDYLTINRIAGNSNALVIDAYLPPEYSSKVITDLERISNNIVELDLSGLPLGADEMNLIRNCPNLEWLEIDKTPITDAEVQNLIDLKQLKLLKIFETSISDKSISVFKDLPNLKRLYLWETEVSDMALDGLRQEKPALLIDNGIDEEIKTFFVSADSIPESDKK
;
A
#
# COMPACT_ATOMS: atom_id res chain seq x y z
N PRO A 1 -2.45 27.53 20.22
CA PRO A 1 -3.67 26.68 20.12
C PRO A 1 -4.47 27.02 18.85
N ILE A 2 -4.26 26.23 17.81
CA ILE A 2 -5.24 25.53 16.96
C ILE A 2 -4.37 24.40 16.42
N ALA A 3 -4.52 23.19 16.94
CA ALA A 3 -3.97 22.02 16.27
C ALA A 3 -4.58 22.03 14.87
N LYS A 4 -3.78 22.34 13.84
CA LYS A 4 -4.24 22.38 12.43
C LYS A 4 -4.86 21.01 12.16
N GLN A 5 -6.19 20.92 12.15
CA GLN A 5 -6.90 19.77 11.61
C GLN A 5 -6.30 19.52 10.22
N LYS A 6 -5.67 18.35 10.02
CA LYS A 6 -5.28 17.89 8.69
C LYS A 6 -6.54 18.01 7.82
N LYS A 7 -6.53 18.97 6.89
CA LYS A 7 -7.70 19.28 6.08
C LYS A 7 -7.93 18.08 5.17
N LYS A 8 -9.01 17.33 5.39
CA LYS A 8 -9.32 16.12 4.61
C LYS A 8 -9.38 16.46 3.12
N ILE A 9 -8.58 15.78 2.31
CA ILE A 9 -8.58 15.93 0.85
C ILE A 9 -9.94 15.41 0.32
N PRO A 10 -10.69 16.18 -0.50
CA PRO A 10 -11.96 15.73 -1.08
C PRO A 10 -11.78 14.51 -2.01
N GLU A 11 -12.86 13.77 -2.32
CA GLU A 11 -12.81 12.61 -3.23
C GLU A 11 -12.36 12.97 -4.67
N ASN A 12 -12.71 14.16 -5.13
CA ASN A 12 -12.27 14.70 -6.42
C ASN A 12 -11.62 16.08 -6.21
N PRO A 13 -10.38 16.11 -5.69
CA PRO A 13 -9.70 17.35 -5.31
C PRO A 13 -9.35 18.19 -6.55
N ILE A 14 -9.33 19.51 -6.38
CA ILE A 14 -8.59 20.40 -7.28
C ILE A 14 -7.11 20.28 -6.87
N ILE A 15 -6.27 19.78 -7.77
CA ILE A 15 -4.89 19.36 -7.45
C ILE A 15 -4.10 20.51 -6.81
N TYR A 16 -4.15 21.71 -7.41
CA TYR A 16 -3.45 22.85 -6.84
C TYR A 16 -3.96 23.23 -5.44
N LYS A 17 -5.27 23.50 -5.33
CA LYS A 17 -5.88 24.05 -4.12
C LYS A 17 -5.90 23.09 -2.93
N ASP A 18 -6.23 21.83 -3.20
CA ASP A 18 -6.54 20.83 -2.17
C ASP A 18 -5.33 19.91 -1.88
N VAL A 19 -4.27 19.95 -2.68
CA VAL A 19 -3.05 19.13 -2.48
C VAL A 19 -1.79 20.01 -2.47
N VAL A 20 -1.40 20.59 -3.60
CA VAL A 20 -0.13 21.32 -3.74
C VAL A 20 -0.03 22.50 -2.76
N ALA A 21 -1.09 23.30 -2.62
CA ALA A 21 -1.10 24.45 -1.71
C ALA A 21 -0.91 24.05 -0.24
N ILE A 22 -1.28 22.82 0.15
CA ILE A 22 -1.05 22.32 1.52
C ILE A 22 0.45 22.10 1.74
N PHE A 23 1.16 21.55 0.76
CA PHE A 23 2.61 21.37 0.85
C PHE A 23 3.33 22.71 0.88
N LEU A 24 2.93 23.64 0.01
CA LEU A 24 3.51 24.98 0.02
C LEU A 24 3.28 25.70 1.36
N ASP A 25 2.08 25.61 1.95
CA ASP A 25 1.81 26.17 3.29
C ASP A 25 2.64 25.51 4.38
N GLY A 26 2.76 24.18 4.33
CA GLY A 26 3.44 23.37 5.34
C GLY A 26 4.96 23.53 5.37
N HIS A 27 5.56 23.83 4.22
CA HIS A 27 7.01 23.74 4.02
C HIS A 27 7.65 25.06 3.58
N CYS A 28 6.98 25.85 2.74
CA CYS A 28 7.59 26.99 2.05
C CYS A 28 7.11 28.34 2.61
N VAL A 29 5.81 28.49 2.88
CA VAL A 29 5.18 29.78 3.21
C VAL A 29 5.72 30.38 4.50
N SER A 30 6.27 29.59 5.44
CA SER A 30 6.89 30.14 6.66
C SER A 30 8.04 31.13 6.40
N CYS A 31 8.68 31.06 5.22
CA CYS A 31 9.78 31.93 4.79
C CYS A 31 9.50 32.71 3.50
N HIS A 32 8.44 32.40 2.76
CA HIS A 32 8.06 33.00 1.47
C HIS A 32 6.62 33.52 1.50
N ASN A 33 6.35 34.49 2.37
CA ASN A 33 5.05 35.12 2.60
C ASN A 33 5.16 36.65 2.66
N PRO A 34 4.04 37.41 2.62
CA PRO A 34 4.08 38.87 2.58
C PRO A 34 4.89 39.54 3.70
N ASN A 35 4.96 38.92 4.89
CA ASN A 35 5.70 39.44 6.04
C ASN A 35 7.18 39.00 6.06
N LYS A 36 7.54 37.98 5.29
CA LYS A 36 8.89 37.43 5.21
C LYS A 36 9.12 36.87 3.80
N GLN A 37 9.82 37.63 2.97
CA GLN A 37 10.04 37.37 1.55
C GLN A 37 11.51 37.04 1.29
N LYS A 38 11.97 35.87 1.76
CA LYS A 38 13.35 35.43 1.43
C LYS A 38 13.47 35.24 -0.09
N GLY A 39 14.56 35.74 -0.68
CA GLY A 39 14.81 35.68 -2.13
C GLY A 39 13.73 36.39 -2.95
N GLU A 40 13.11 37.44 -2.39
CA GLU A 40 12.00 38.21 -3.00
C GLU A 40 10.82 37.35 -3.47
N LEU A 41 10.68 36.14 -2.90
CA LEU A 41 9.72 35.13 -3.35
C LEU A 41 8.47 35.06 -2.46
N LEU A 42 7.31 35.00 -3.10
CA LEU A 42 6.01 34.76 -2.49
C LEU A 42 5.42 33.44 -3.00
N MET A 43 5.03 32.56 -2.07
CA MET A 43 4.46 31.23 -2.39
C MET A 43 3.03 31.06 -1.86
N THR A 44 2.34 32.17 -1.61
CA THR A 44 0.99 32.18 -1.01
C THR A 44 -0.14 32.06 -2.03
N SER A 45 0.15 32.15 -3.33
CA SER A 45 -0.81 31.93 -4.42
C SER A 45 -0.10 31.48 -5.69
N LEU A 46 -0.83 30.90 -6.65
CA LEU A 46 -0.27 30.45 -7.93
C LEU A 46 0.27 31.63 -8.74
N ALA A 47 -0.42 32.76 -8.72
CA ALA A 47 0.00 33.97 -9.43
C ALA A 47 1.38 34.45 -8.95
N GLU A 48 1.64 34.39 -7.63
CA GLU A 48 2.93 34.77 -7.07
C GLU A 48 4.02 33.72 -7.37
N LEU A 49 3.68 32.43 -7.35
CA LEU A 49 4.62 31.37 -7.78
C LEU A 49 5.06 31.55 -9.23
N LEU A 50 4.14 31.90 -10.12
CA LEU A 50 4.42 32.14 -11.53
C LEU A 50 5.22 33.43 -11.77
N LYS A 51 5.12 34.40 -10.85
CA LYS A 51 5.88 35.65 -10.90
C LYS A 51 7.37 35.43 -10.60
N GLY A 52 7.69 34.45 -9.76
CA GLY A 52 9.06 34.12 -9.38
C GLY A 52 9.64 35.02 -8.28
N GLY A 53 10.94 34.87 -8.05
CA GLY A 53 11.70 35.67 -7.09
C GLY A 53 13.05 36.10 -7.65
N GLU A 54 14.00 36.42 -6.77
CA GLU A 54 15.35 36.89 -7.11
C GLU A 54 16.10 35.91 -8.04
N SER A 55 15.88 34.60 -7.87
CA SER A 55 16.50 33.55 -8.68
C SER A 55 15.73 33.20 -9.97
N GLY A 56 14.75 34.01 -10.36
CA GLY A 56 13.95 33.82 -11.56
C GLY A 56 12.68 32.99 -11.33
N SER A 57 12.29 32.20 -12.34
CA SER A 57 11.02 31.46 -12.35
C SER A 57 11.01 30.35 -11.29
N THR A 58 10.19 30.52 -10.25
CA THR A 58 10.02 29.48 -9.22
C THR A 58 9.49 28.18 -9.80
N LEU A 59 8.56 28.27 -10.76
CA LEU A 59 8.11 27.15 -11.56
C LEU A 59 7.84 27.59 -12.99
N VAL A 60 8.02 26.66 -13.93
CA VAL A 60 7.72 26.81 -15.34
C VAL A 60 6.68 25.75 -15.70
N PRO A 61 5.43 26.13 -16.03
CA PRO A 61 4.39 25.18 -16.40
C PRO A 61 4.85 24.25 -17.54
N GLY A 62 4.79 22.94 -17.31
CA GLY A 62 5.20 21.91 -18.26
C GLY A 62 6.69 21.60 -18.29
N ASP A 63 7.53 22.29 -17.51
CA ASP A 63 8.99 22.13 -17.53
C ASP A 63 9.55 22.07 -16.10
N THR A 64 9.70 20.85 -15.59
CA THR A 64 10.22 20.60 -14.25
C THR A 64 11.71 20.95 -14.13
N GLU A 65 12.48 20.74 -15.20
CA GLU A 65 13.93 21.00 -15.21
C GLU A 65 14.24 22.49 -15.10
N LYS A 66 13.42 23.35 -15.72
CA LYS A 66 13.55 24.81 -15.61
C LYS A 66 12.85 25.41 -14.39
N SER A 67 12.23 24.59 -13.55
CA SER A 67 11.54 25.04 -12.35
C SER A 67 12.50 25.10 -11.16
N GLU A 68 12.86 26.31 -10.74
CA GLU A 68 13.83 26.53 -9.66
C GLU A 68 13.44 25.85 -8.33
N MET A 69 12.13 25.77 -8.05
CA MET A 69 11.61 25.04 -6.89
C MET A 69 12.02 23.56 -6.92
N ILE A 70 11.90 22.90 -8.08
CA ILE A 70 12.26 21.48 -8.22
C ILE A 70 13.76 21.28 -8.08
N ARG A 71 14.57 22.15 -8.72
CA ARG A 71 16.03 22.13 -8.56
C ARG A 71 16.44 22.18 -7.09
N ARG A 72 15.89 23.13 -6.32
CA ARG A 72 16.25 23.34 -4.91
C ARG A 72 15.81 22.22 -3.98
N LEU A 73 14.69 21.55 -4.28
CA LEU A 73 14.21 20.39 -3.51
C LEU A 73 15.18 19.20 -3.62
N HIS A 74 15.86 19.05 -4.76
CA HIS A 74 16.79 17.95 -5.04
C HIS A 74 18.25 18.23 -4.68
N LEU A 75 18.58 19.45 -4.23
CA LEU A 75 19.92 19.74 -3.74
C LEU A 75 20.23 18.92 -2.47
N PRO A 76 21.51 18.62 -2.19
CA PRO A 76 21.92 18.06 -0.90
C PRO A 76 21.40 18.90 0.26
N LYS A 77 21.01 18.26 1.37
CA LYS A 77 20.38 18.97 2.52
C LYS A 77 21.30 19.98 3.20
N ASP A 78 22.61 19.82 3.03
CA ASP A 78 23.66 20.70 3.52
C ASP A 78 24.03 21.82 2.54
N ASP A 79 23.45 21.82 1.33
CA ASP A 79 23.61 22.89 0.35
C ASP A 79 22.87 24.15 0.81
N GLU A 80 23.51 25.32 0.71
CA GLU A 80 22.93 26.60 1.14
C GLU A 80 21.70 27.02 0.31
N GLU A 81 21.60 26.53 -0.93
CA GLU A 81 20.46 26.79 -1.81
C GLU A 81 19.31 25.80 -1.63
N HIS A 82 19.53 24.70 -0.90
CA HIS A 82 18.51 23.69 -0.62
C HIS A 82 17.32 24.31 0.12
N MET A 83 16.13 23.99 -0.35
CA MET A 83 14.88 24.47 0.24
C MET A 83 13.95 23.29 0.48
N PRO A 84 13.32 23.18 1.67
CA PRO A 84 13.49 24.05 2.85
C PRO A 84 14.90 24.00 3.46
N PRO A 85 15.40 25.07 4.12
CA PRO A 85 16.74 25.08 4.69
C PRO A 85 16.87 24.11 5.89
N ASP A 86 18.10 23.81 6.29
CA ASP A 86 18.37 22.93 7.43
C ASP A 86 17.61 23.35 8.71
N GLY A 87 17.18 22.35 9.48
CA GLY A 87 16.33 22.54 10.66
C GLY A 87 14.87 22.92 10.37
N LYS A 88 14.45 23.00 9.10
CA LYS A 88 13.03 23.13 8.70
C LYS A 88 12.43 21.79 8.28
N LYS A 89 11.10 21.72 8.30
CA LYS A 89 10.34 20.54 7.89
C LYS A 89 10.56 20.30 6.39
N GLN A 90 11.30 19.26 6.07
CA GLN A 90 11.56 18.83 4.69
C GLN A 90 10.33 18.19 4.07
N LEU A 91 10.22 18.24 2.75
CA LEU A 91 9.24 17.45 2.00
C LEU A 91 9.72 16.00 1.96
N ASP A 92 8.77 15.06 1.95
CA ASP A 92 9.08 13.68 1.60
C ASP A 92 9.09 13.44 0.08
N GLU A 93 9.56 12.27 -0.31
CA GLU A 93 9.71 11.88 -1.71
C GLU A 93 8.38 11.90 -2.49
N ASN A 94 7.26 11.52 -1.86
CA ASN A 94 5.96 11.55 -2.50
C ASN A 94 5.46 12.99 -2.68
N GLU A 95 5.68 13.86 -1.69
CA GLU A 95 5.34 15.28 -1.78
C GLU A 95 6.12 15.96 -2.92
N ILE A 96 7.41 15.65 -3.08
CA ILE A 96 8.25 16.15 -4.19
C ILE A 96 7.71 15.64 -5.54
N GLN A 97 7.49 14.33 -5.69
CA GLN A 97 6.97 13.77 -6.93
C GLN A 97 5.60 14.35 -7.33
N ILE A 98 4.73 14.66 -6.36
CA ILE A 98 3.46 15.33 -6.63
C ILE A 98 3.68 16.73 -7.22
N LEU A 99 4.60 17.51 -6.65
CA LEU A 99 4.94 18.83 -7.18
C LEU A 99 5.48 18.74 -8.61
N GLU A 100 6.39 17.80 -8.87
CA GLU A 100 6.97 17.57 -10.19
C GLU A 100 5.91 17.18 -11.22
N ARG A 101 5.07 16.19 -10.90
CA ARG A 101 4.01 15.75 -11.82
C ARG A 101 2.98 16.84 -12.06
N TRP A 102 2.60 17.60 -11.04
CA TRP A 102 1.69 18.75 -11.22
C TRP A 102 2.29 19.83 -12.12
N ILE A 103 3.59 20.14 -11.98
CA ILE A 103 4.29 21.08 -12.87
C ILE A 103 4.35 20.52 -14.29
N ALA A 104 4.72 19.25 -14.47
CA ALA A 104 4.77 18.59 -15.77
C ALA A 104 3.41 18.59 -16.50
N LEU A 105 2.31 18.56 -15.74
CA LEU A 105 0.93 18.69 -16.24
C LEU A 105 0.49 20.15 -16.46
N GLY A 106 1.43 21.09 -16.47
CA GLY A 106 1.16 22.51 -16.77
C GLY A 106 0.80 23.36 -15.56
N ALA A 107 1.07 22.90 -14.33
CA ALA A 107 0.84 23.66 -13.10
C ALA A 107 -0.56 24.28 -12.99
N SER A 108 -1.59 23.56 -13.44
CA SER A 108 -2.97 24.06 -13.53
C SER A 108 -3.58 24.30 -12.15
N ASP A 109 -4.29 25.42 -11.99
CA ASP A 109 -5.10 25.75 -10.82
C ASP A 109 -6.50 25.13 -10.83
N THR A 110 -6.96 24.64 -11.98
CA THR A 110 -8.32 24.08 -12.16
C THR A 110 -8.36 22.58 -12.31
N LEU A 111 -7.22 21.94 -12.60
CA LEU A 111 -7.14 20.51 -12.85
C LEU A 111 -7.64 19.70 -11.65
N ARG A 112 -8.56 18.77 -11.92
CA ARG A 112 -9.15 17.85 -10.95
C ARG A 112 -8.63 16.43 -11.14
N LEU A 113 -8.61 15.67 -10.06
CA LEU A 113 -8.15 14.28 -10.08
C LEU A 113 -8.90 13.41 -11.09
N ASN A 114 -10.23 13.57 -11.22
CA ASN A 114 -11.04 12.77 -12.15
C ASN A 114 -10.87 13.14 -13.63
N GLN A 115 -10.12 14.20 -13.94
CA GLN A 115 -9.77 14.59 -15.31
C GLN A 115 -8.48 13.92 -15.78
N LEU A 116 -7.76 13.24 -14.88
CA LEU A 116 -6.56 12.49 -15.21
C LEU A 116 -6.91 11.06 -15.62
N GLU A 117 -6.17 10.54 -16.59
CA GLU A 117 -6.20 9.12 -16.93
C GLU A 117 -5.79 8.27 -15.72
N ARG A 118 -6.40 7.09 -15.57
CA ARG A 118 -6.13 6.21 -14.43
C ARG A 118 -4.66 5.79 -14.31
N THR A 119 -3.94 5.77 -15.43
CA THR A 119 -2.53 5.40 -15.53
C THR A 119 -1.57 6.54 -15.21
N GLU A 120 -2.05 7.79 -15.05
CA GLU A 120 -1.20 8.91 -14.68
C GLU A 120 -0.66 8.73 -13.24
N PRO A 121 0.67 8.72 -13.04
CA PRO A 121 1.28 8.52 -11.71
C PRO A 121 0.73 9.42 -10.60
N LEU A 122 0.40 10.67 -10.93
CA LEU A 122 -0.17 11.62 -9.97
C LEU A 122 -1.48 11.12 -9.33
N VAL A 123 -2.26 10.29 -10.04
CA VAL A 123 -3.50 9.70 -9.49
C VAL A 123 -3.20 8.78 -8.33
N GLY A 124 -2.17 7.94 -8.45
CA GLY A 124 -1.75 7.01 -7.38
C GLY A 124 -1.21 7.76 -6.16
N LEU A 125 -0.35 8.75 -6.39
CA LEU A 125 0.25 9.58 -5.34
C LEU A 125 -0.82 10.32 -4.53
N ILE A 126 -1.78 10.99 -5.20
CA ILE A 126 -2.85 11.73 -4.51
C ILE A 126 -3.79 10.76 -3.76
N LYS A 127 -4.13 9.62 -4.35
CA LYS A 127 -4.95 8.61 -3.65
C LYS A 127 -4.27 8.08 -2.39
N GLY A 128 -2.95 7.87 -2.43
CA GLY A 128 -2.17 7.48 -1.26
C GLY A 128 -2.27 8.50 -0.12
N LEU A 129 -2.35 9.81 -0.42
CA LEU A 129 -2.57 10.85 0.59
C LEU A 129 -4.00 10.93 1.12
N MET A 130 -4.96 10.43 0.34
CA MET A 130 -6.37 10.38 0.73
C MET A 130 -6.67 9.16 1.60
N GLU A 131 -5.88 8.09 1.50
CA GLU A 131 -5.95 6.97 2.42
C GLU A 131 -5.62 7.47 3.85
N PRO A 132 -6.43 7.13 4.88
CA PRO A 132 -6.09 7.49 6.25
C PRO A 132 -4.73 6.90 6.60
N ASP A 133 -3.92 7.68 7.34
CA ASP A 133 -2.66 7.18 7.90
C ASP A 133 -2.96 5.81 8.55
N PRO A 134 -2.30 4.71 8.11
CA PRO A 134 -2.52 3.39 8.68
C PRO A 134 -2.43 3.44 10.22
N MET A 135 -1.56 4.29 10.76
CA MET A 135 -1.43 4.48 12.20
C MET A 135 -2.67 5.10 12.85
N GLU A 136 -3.31 6.10 12.22
CA GLU A 136 -4.57 6.69 12.72
C GLU A 136 -5.72 5.67 12.62
N LYS A 137 -5.79 4.91 11.52
CA LYS A 137 -6.77 3.82 11.35
C LYS A 137 -6.60 2.77 12.44
N TRP A 138 -5.38 2.28 12.64
CA TRP A 138 -5.11 1.20 13.60
C TRP A 138 -5.18 1.64 15.06
N ALA A 139 -4.86 2.89 15.37
CA ALA A 139 -5.08 3.46 16.70
C ALA A 139 -6.57 3.55 17.06
N SER A 140 -7.46 3.70 16.06
CA SER A 140 -8.90 3.79 16.27
C SER A 140 -9.60 2.44 16.49
N LEU A 141 -8.91 1.31 16.28
CA LEU A 141 -9.48 -0.02 16.51
C LEU A 141 -9.80 -0.26 18.00
N PRO A 142 -10.75 -1.16 18.31
CA PRO A 142 -11.14 -1.46 19.69
C PRO A 142 -9.94 -1.83 20.56
N LYS A 143 -9.92 -1.39 21.82
CA LYS A 143 -8.81 -1.73 22.70
C LYS A 143 -8.87 -3.22 23.07
N VAL A 144 -7.78 -3.94 22.80
CA VAL A 144 -7.54 -5.30 23.30
C VAL A 144 -6.63 -5.21 24.52
N ALA A 145 -6.95 -5.93 25.60
CA ALA A 145 -6.09 -5.96 26.79
C ALA A 145 -4.85 -6.83 26.54
N ASP A 146 -3.69 -6.43 27.08
CA ASP A 146 -2.46 -7.21 26.91
C ASP A 146 -2.58 -8.60 27.53
N THR A 147 -3.38 -8.76 28.59
CA THR A 147 -3.70 -10.07 29.16
C THR A 147 -4.52 -10.94 28.22
N THR A 148 -5.40 -10.37 27.40
CA THR A 148 -6.14 -11.11 26.36
C THR A 148 -5.18 -11.63 25.30
N ILE A 149 -4.24 -10.79 24.86
CA ILE A 149 -3.19 -11.17 23.90
C ILE A 149 -2.36 -12.32 24.50
N GLN A 150 -1.82 -12.14 25.70
CA GLN A 150 -1.01 -13.15 26.40
C GLN A 150 -1.74 -14.48 26.60
N ASN A 151 -3.04 -14.46 26.90
CA ASN A 151 -3.83 -15.67 27.13
C ASN A 151 -4.18 -16.43 25.85
N LEU A 152 -4.21 -15.73 24.70
CA LEU A 152 -4.44 -16.35 23.39
C LEU A 152 -3.12 -16.84 22.77
N SER A 153 -2.00 -16.16 23.05
CA SER A 153 -0.67 -16.58 22.58
C SER A 153 -0.26 -17.96 23.09
N SER A 154 0.56 -18.64 22.30
CA SER A 154 1.21 -19.89 22.67
C SER A 154 2.57 -20.02 21.96
N ASP A 155 3.29 -21.12 22.21
CA ASP A 155 4.55 -21.42 21.49
C ASP A 155 4.36 -21.56 19.97
N TYR A 156 3.12 -21.79 19.52
CA TYR A 156 2.75 -21.98 18.11
C TYR A 156 1.80 -20.90 17.59
N LEU A 157 1.55 -19.83 18.36
CA LEU A 157 0.67 -18.74 17.98
C LEU A 157 1.18 -17.42 18.59
N THR A 158 1.78 -16.57 17.75
CA THR A 158 2.24 -15.23 18.13
C THR A 158 1.16 -14.21 17.85
N ILE A 159 0.99 -13.24 18.75
CA ILE A 159 0.04 -12.13 18.59
C ILE A 159 0.75 -10.86 19.01
N ASN A 160 1.00 -9.96 18.06
CA ASN A 160 1.77 -8.74 18.28
C ASN A 160 0.99 -7.51 17.84
N ARG A 161 1.22 -6.38 18.50
CA ARG A 161 0.73 -5.08 18.00
C ARG A 161 1.67 -4.60 16.90
N ILE A 162 1.11 -4.15 15.78
CA ILE A 162 1.90 -3.64 14.65
C ILE A 162 2.74 -2.41 15.02
N ALA A 163 2.31 -1.63 16.01
CA ALA A 163 3.02 -0.47 16.54
C ALA A 163 2.63 -0.19 18.00
N GLY A 164 3.51 0.48 18.76
CA GLY A 164 3.34 0.68 20.21
C GLY A 164 2.05 1.41 20.63
N ASN A 165 1.50 2.28 19.78
CA ASN A 165 0.24 3.01 20.05
C ASN A 165 -0.96 2.44 19.27
N SER A 166 -0.82 1.25 18.68
CA SER A 166 -1.82 0.65 17.80
C SER A 166 -2.63 -0.44 18.51
N ASN A 167 -3.89 -0.59 18.09
CA ASN A 167 -4.72 -1.73 18.45
C ASN A 167 -4.83 -2.78 17.32
N ALA A 168 -4.15 -2.56 16.18
CA ALA A 168 -4.05 -3.58 15.14
C ALA A 168 -3.09 -4.69 15.56
N LEU A 169 -3.50 -5.91 15.26
CA LEU A 169 -2.80 -7.15 15.60
C LEU A 169 -2.29 -7.84 14.34
N VAL A 170 -1.07 -8.34 14.47
CA VAL A 170 -0.40 -9.28 13.56
C VAL A 170 -0.37 -10.62 14.27
N ILE A 171 -0.81 -11.67 13.58
CA ILE A 171 -0.90 -13.01 14.12
C ILE A 171 -0.19 -13.97 13.19
N ASP A 172 0.75 -14.74 13.74
CA ASP A 172 1.43 -15.82 13.04
C ASP A 172 1.17 -17.13 13.78
N ALA A 173 0.69 -18.14 13.07
CA ALA A 173 0.40 -19.45 13.61
C ALA A 173 1.26 -20.51 12.92
N TYR A 174 1.82 -21.41 13.72
CA TYR A 174 2.69 -22.48 13.26
C TYR A 174 2.05 -23.83 13.57
N LEU A 175 2.35 -24.86 12.77
CA LEU A 175 1.79 -26.19 12.98
C LEU A 175 2.30 -26.80 14.31
N PRO A 176 1.44 -27.03 15.31
CA PRO A 176 1.82 -27.72 16.54
C PRO A 176 1.89 -29.24 16.33
N PRO A 177 2.55 -29.99 17.23
CA PRO A 177 2.56 -31.46 17.21
C PRO A 177 1.16 -32.07 17.26
N GLU A 178 0.23 -31.44 17.99
CA GLU A 178 -1.18 -31.80 18.07
C GLU A 178 -2.02 -30.57 17.71
N TYR A 179 -2.59 -30.56 16.51
CA TYR A 179 -3.41 -29.44 16.05
C TYR A 179 -4.83 -29.49 16.62
N SER A 180 -5.32 -28.33 17.03
CA SER A 180 -6.72 -28.12 17.40
C SER A 180 -7.24 -26.84 16.75
N SER A 181 -8.36 -26.96 16.03
CA SER A 181 -9.12 -25.84 15.45
C SER A 181 -9.44 -24.75 16.48
N LYS A 182 -9.56 -25.13 17.76
CA LYS A 182 -9.86 -24.21 18.85
C LYS A 182 -8.84 -23.07 18.97
N VAL A 183 -7.56 -23.35 18.68
CA VAL A 183 -6.48 -22.35 18.74
C VAL A 183 -6.78 -21.17 17.82
N ILE A 184 -7.31 -21.45 16.64
CA ILE A 184 -7.66 -20.44 15.64
C ILE A 184 -9.03 -19.83 15.98
N THR A 185 -10.06 -20.65 16.20
CA THR A 185 -11.42 -20.13 16.45
C THR A 185 -11.55 -19.29 17.73
N ASP A 186 -10.69 -19.48 18.74
CA ASP A 186 -10.67 -18.62 19.94
C ASP A 186 -10.29 -17.16 19.63
N LEU A 187 -9.64 -16.89 18.50
CA LEU A 187 -9.28 -15.55 18.03
C LEU A 187 -10.50 -14.70 17.67
N GLU A 188 -11.70 -15.28 17.57
CA GLU A 188 -12.95 -14.57 17.22
C GLU A 188 -13.20 -13.37 18.14
N ARG A 189 -12.79 -13.45 19.42
CA ARG A 189 -12.92 -12.35 20.38
C ARG A 189 -12.06 -11.11 20.07
N ILE A 190 -11.07 -11.24 19.19
CA ILE A 190 -10.19 -10.16 18.73
C ILE A 190 -10.25 -9.98 17.21
N SER A 191 -11.21 -10.58 16.50
CA SER A 191 -11.30 -10.56 15.03
C SER A 191 -11.34 -9.14 14.43
N ASN A 192 -11.97 -8.19 15.13
CA ASN A 192 -12.00 -6.77 14.75
C ASN A 192 -10.61 -6.11 14.74
N ASN A 193 -9.63 -6.69 15.39
CA ASN A 193 -8.29 -6.14 15.56
C ASN A 193 -7.24 -6.81 14.66
N ILE A 194 -7.57 -7.95 14.04
CA ILE A 194 -6.64 -8.68 13.18
C ILE A 194 -6.50 -7.94 11.85
N VAL A 195 -5.28 -7.51 11.54
CA VAL A 195 -4.93 -6.81 10.30
C VAL A 195 -4.01 -7.68 9.43
N GLU A 196 -3.14 -8.47 10.06
CA GLU A 196 -2.29 -9.45 9.38
C GLU A 196 -2.47 -10.80 10.05
N LEU A 197 -2.67 -11.84 9.23
CA LEU A 197 -2.92 -13.20 9.69
C LEU A 197 -2.17 -14.19 8.79
N ASP A 198 -1.20 -14.88 9.36
CA ASP A 198 -0.49 -15.99 8.75
C ASP A 198 -0.92 -17.31 9.41
N LEU A 199 -1.58 -18.15 8.64
CA LEU A 199 -2.00 -19.51 9.00
C LEU A 199 -1.42 -20.55 8.04
N SER A 200 -0.34 -20.23 7.33
CA SER A 200 0.21 -21.07 6.28
C SER A 200 0.70 -22.41 6.84
N GLY A 201 0.50 -23.48 6.07
CA GLY A 201 0.85 -24.85 6.47
C GLY A 201 -0.06 -25.48 7.54
N LEU A 202 -1.09 -24.79 8.03
CA LEU A 202 -2.06 -25.37 8.95
C LEU A 202 -3.14 -26.20 8.22
N PRO A 203 -3.73 -27.21 8.87
CA PRO A 203 -4.81 -28.01 8.29
C PRO A 203 -6.15 -27.26 8.36
N LEU A 204 -6.25 -26.12 7.66
CA LEU A 204 -7.42 -25.26 7.66
C LEU A 204 -8.66 -25.94 7.08
N GLY A 205 -9.81 -25.71 7.72
CA GLY A 205 -11.12 -26.14 7.26
C GLY A 205 -12.19 -25.06 7.45
N ALA A 206 -13.44 -25.49 7.50
CA ALA A 206 -14.58 -24.57 7.54
C ALA A 206 -14.59 -23.65 8.79
N ASP A 207 -14.14 -24.15 9.95
CA ASP A 207 -14.17 -23.41 11.20
C ASP A 207 -13.15 -22.26 11.22
N GLU A 208 -11.93 -22.52 10.75
CA GLU A 208 -10.89 -21.49 10.61
C GLU A 208 -11.29 -20.45 9.55
N MET A 209 -11.88 -20.88 8.44
CA MET A 209 -12.32 -19.98 7.38
C MET A 209 -13.51 -19.12 7.81
N ASN A 210 -14.36 -19.61 8.71
CA ASN A 210 -15.41 -18.81 9.34
C ASN A 210 -14.83 -17.69 10.21
N LEU A 211 -13.78 -17.95 10.99
CA LEU A 211 -13.06 -16.90 11.72
C LEU A 211 -12.49 -15.87 10.74
N ILE A 212 -11.78 -16.32 9.70
CA ILE A 212 -11.13 -15.43 8.73
C ILE A 212 -12.16 -14.47 8.12
N ARG A 213 -13.32 -14.99 7.70
CA ARG A 213 -14.44 -14.19 7.18
C ARG A 213 -14.90 -13.09 8.14
N ASN A 214 -14.81 -13.32 9.46
CA ASN A 214 -15.22 -12.38 10.50
C ASN A 214 -14.13 -11.38 10.90
N CYS A 215 -13.03 -11.27 10.15
CA CYS A 215 -11.97 -10.29 10.38
C CYS A 215 -12.13 -9.06 9.45
N PRO A 216 -12.98 -8.06 9.79
CA PRO A 216 -13.36 -6.98 8.87
C PRO A 216 -12.22 -6.02 8.51
N ASN A 217 -11.13 -6.04 9.30
CA ASN A 217 -9.97 -5.17 9.13
C ASN A 217 -8.76 -5.91 8.56
N LEU A 218 -8.92 -7.16 8.11
CA LEU A 218 -7.83 -7.95 7.56
C LEU A 218 -7.31 -7.35 6.26
N GLU A 219 -6.02 -7.02 6.22
CA GLU A 219 -5.32 -6.42 5.08
C GLU A 219 -4.32 -7.40 4.46
N TRP A 220 -3.76 -8.31 5.25
CA TRP A 220 -2.79 -9.31 4.83
C TRP A 220 -3.24 -10.70 5.31
N LEU A 221 -3.33 -11.66 4.38
CA LEU A 221 -3.68 -13.04 4.69
C LEU A 221 -2.71 -14.01 4.01
N GLU A 222 -2.13 -14.92 4.79
CA GLU A 222 -1.38 -16.08 4.30
C GLU A 222 -2.11 -17.35 4.73
N ILE A 223 -2.51 -18.15 3.74
CA ILE A 223 -3.18 -19.45 3.89
C ILE A 223 -2.62 -20.45 2.87
N ASP A 224 -1.38 -20.23 2.41
CA ASP A 224 -0.67 -21.12 1.50
C ASP A 224 -0.30 -22.45 2.18
N LYS A 225 -0.11 -23.50 1.37
CA LYS A 225 0.22 -24.85 1.85
C LYS A 225 -0.83 -25.45 2.79
N THR A 226 -2.09 -25.09 2.60
CA THR A 226 -3.22 -25.59 3.38
C THR A 226 -4.15 -26.44 2.51
N PRO A 227 -4.96 -27.35 3.08
CA PRO A 227 -5.81 -28.25 2.30
C PRO A 227 -7.09 -27.58 1.77
N ILE A 228 -7.15 -26.25 1.71
CA ILE A 228 -8.33 -25.50 1.29
C ILE A 228 -8.60 -25.67 -0.21
N THR A 229 -9.88 -25.57 -0.54
CA THR A 229 -10.39 -25.67 -1.91
C THR A 229 -11.16 -24.42 -2.30
N ASP A 230 -11.70 -24.39 -3.52
CA ASP A 230 -12.61 -23.32 -3.97
C ASP A 230 -13.79 -23.09 -3.01
N ALA A 231 -14.24 -24.11 -2.27
CA ALA A 231 -15.36 -24.00 -1.34
C ALA A 231 -15.04 -23.05 -0.18
N GLU A 232 -13.86 -23.22 0.42
CA GLU A 232 -13.37 -22.37 1.51
C GLU A 232 -13.07 -20.95 1.03
N VAL A 233 -12.51 -20.80 -0.17
CA VAL A 233 -12.14 -19.49 -0.74
C VAL A 233 -13.34 -18.56 -0.91
N GLN A 234 -14.55 -19.09 -1.11
CA GLN A 234 -15.77 -18.25 -1.18
C GLN A 234 -15.99 -17.42 0.09
N ASN A 235 -15.47 -17.85 1.25
CA ASN A 235 -15.58 -17.12 2.51
C ASN A 235 -14.76 -15.82 2.53
N LEU A 236 -13.83 -15.63 1.59
CA LEU A 236 -13.00 -14.43 1.51
C LEU A 236 -13.72 -13.24 0.86
N ILE A 237 -14.87 -13.45 0.20
CA ILE A 237 -15.53 -12.41 -0.61
C ILE A 237 -15.89 -11.14 0.19
N ASP A 238 -16.13 -11.28 1.49
CA ASP A 238 -16.51 -10.19 2.38
C ASP A 238 -15.31 -9.39 2.93
N LEU A 239 -14.08 -9.84 2.69
CA LEU A 239 -12.85 -9.21 3.18
C LEU A 239 -12.46 -7.98 2.36
N LYS A 240 -13.30 -6.95 2.40
CA LYS A 240 -13.15 -5.76 1.57
C LYS A 240 -11.87 -4.97 1.83
N GLN A 241 -11.20 -5.17 2.96
CA GLN A 241 -9.93 -4.52 3.29
C GLN A 241 -8.70 -5.29 2.83
N LEU A 242 -8.86 -6.52 2.32
CA LEU A 242 -7.73 -7.38 1.96
C LEU A 242 -6.91 -6.77 0.81
N LYS A 243 -5.62 -6.57 1.06
CA LYS A 243 -4.64 -5.98 0.12
C LYS A 243 -3.67 -7.02 -0.41
N LEU A 244 -3.31 -8.02 0.39
CA LEU A 244 -2.40 -9.07 0.03
C LEU A 244 -2.97 -10.43 0.42
N LEU A 245 -2.95 -11.37 -0.52
CA LEU A 245 -3.31 -12.76 -0.29
C LEU A 245 -2.19 -13.70 -0.81
N LYS A 246 -1.70 -14.57 0.06
CA LYS A 246 -0.90 -15.74 -0.32
C LYS A 246 -1.73 -17.01 -0.15
N ILE A 247 -1.84 -17.78 -1.23
CA ILE A 247 -2.69 -18.97 -1.32
C ILE A 247 -2.08 -20.03 -2.28
N PHE A 248 -0.77 -20.00 -2.44
CA PHE A 248 -0.03 -20.94 -3.29
C PHE A 248 0.04 -22.34 -2.64
N GLU A 249 0.34 -23.37 -3.43
CA GLU A 249 0.37 -24.76 -2.97
C GLU A 249 -0.96 -25.20 -2.31
N THR A 250 -2.10 -24.85 -2.93
CA THR A 250 -3.46 -25.21 -2.49
C THR A 250 -4.26 -25.85 -3.62
N SER A 251 -5.40 -26.48 -3.30
CA SER A 251 -6.26 -27.17 -4.28
C SER A 251 -7.35 -26.26 -4.88
N ILE A 252 -7.03 -24.97 -5.07
CA ILE A 252 -7.95 -24.01 -5.70
C ILE A 252 -7.87 -24.09 -7.22
N SER A 253 -8.96 -23.77 -7.90
CA SER A 253 -9.07 -23.79 -9.37
C SER A 253 -9.60 -22.46 -9.92
N ASP A 254 -9.85 -22.41 -11.23
CA ASP A 254 -10.46 -21.25 -11.92
C ASP A 254 -11.75 -20.74 -11.25
N LYS A 255 -12.45 -21.56 -10.46
CA LYS A 255 -13.65 -21.15 -9.72
C LYS A 255 -13.36 -20.04 -8.70
N SER A 256 -12.17 -20.05 -8.10
CA SER A 256 -11.73 -19.06 -7.11
C SER A 256 -11.46 -17.67 -7.70
N ILE A 257 -11.26 -17.55 -9.02
CA ILE A 257 -10.99 -16.27 -9.69
C ILE A 257 -12.09 -15.24 -9.44
N SER A 258 -13.34 -15.68 -9.40
CA SER A 258 -14.49 -14.81 -9.11
C SER A 258 -14.37 -14.09 -7.75
N VAL A 259 -13.79 -14.74 -6.75
CA VAL A 259 -13.56 -14.15 -5.43
C VAL A 259 -12.49 -13.07 -5.51
N PHE A 260 -11.36 -13.36 -6.14
CA PHE A 260 -10.25 -12.40 -6.29
C PHE A 260 -10.65 -11.17 -7.11
N LYS A 261 -11.52 -11.38 -8.11
CA LYS A 261 -12.14 -10.32 -8.89
C LYS A 261 -12.90 -9.33 -7.99
N ASP A 262 -13.74 -9.86 -7.10
CA ASP A 262 -14.68 -9.09 -6.27
C ASP A 262 -14.08 -8.50 -4.98
N LEU A 263 -12.79 -8.74 -4.73
CA LEU A 263 -12.02 -8.09 -3.66
C LEU A 263 -11.54 -6.70 -4.12
N PRO A 264 -12.15 -5.59 -3.65
CA PRO A 264 -11.95 -4.27 -4.25
C PRO A 264 -10.56 -3.68 -3.99
N ASN A 265 -9.92 -4.06 -2.88
CA ASN A 265 -8.65 -3.50 -2.43
C ASN A 265 -7.46 -4.45 -2.58
N LEU A 266 -7.65 -5.63 -3.19
CA LEU A 266 -6.57 -6.59 -3.40
C LEU A 266 -5.54 -5.99 -4.37
N LYS A 267 -4.30 -5.86 -3.91
CA LYS A 267 -3.15 -5.29 -4.64
C LYS A 267 -2.13 -6.36 -5.03
N ARG A 268 -2.01 -7.43 -4.24
CA ARG A 268 -1.05 -8.53 -4.48
C ARG A 268 -1.70 -9.89 -4.24
N LEU A 269 -1.49 -10.81 -5.16
CA LEU A 269 -2.02 -12.16 -5.12
C LEU A 269 -0.92 -13.15 -5.52
N TYR A 270 -0.62 -14.08 -4.63
CA TYR A 270 0.40 -15.11 -4.80
C TYR A 270 -0.26 -16.49 -4.81
N LEU A 271 -0.19 -17.20 -5.94
CA LEU A 271 -0.99 -18.41 -6.18
C LEU A 271 -0.31 -19.42 -7.12
N TRP A 272 1.01 -19.48 -7.09
CA TRP A 272 1.76 -20.54 -7.80
C TRP A 272 1.41 -21.93 -7.24
N GLU A 273 1.66 -22.98 -8.02
CA GLU A 273 1.37 -24.36 -7.61
C GLU A 273 -0.09 -24.57 -7.18
N THR A 274 -1.03 -24.00 -7.94
CA THR A 274 -2.49 -24.21 -7.83
C THR A 274 -3.05 -24.79 -9.13
N GLU A 275 -4.33 -25.17 -9.15
CA GLU A 275 -5.02 -25.66 -10.35
C GLU A 275 -5.64 -24.53 -11.18
N VAL A 276 -5.26 -23.28 -10.92
CA VAL A 276 -5.72 -22.10 -11.68
C VAL A 276 -4.97 -22.03 -13.00
N SER A 277 -5.71 -21.97 -14.11
CA SER A 277 -5.14 -21.91 -15.46
C SER A 277 -4.59 -20.52 -15.80
N ASP A 278 -3.56 -20.48 -16.65
CA ASP A 278 -3.02 -19.21 -17.17
C ASP A 278 -4.08 -18.37 -17.89
N MET A 279 -5.01 -19.04 -18.59
CA MET A 279 -6.15 -18.38 -19.23
C MET A 279 -7.01 -17.61 -18.23
N ALA A 280 -7.27 -18.21 -17.07
CA ALA A 280 -8.08 -17.57 -16.02
C ALA A 280 -7.31 -16.42 -15.35
N LEU A 281 -6.00 -16.57 -15.15
CA LEU A 281 -5.14 -15.51 -14.65
C LEU A 281 -5.03 -14.32 -15.62
N ASP A 282 -4.90 -14.58 -16.92
CA ASP A 282 -4.89 -13.54 -17.94
C ASP A 282 -6.21 -12.78 -18.00
N GLY A 283 -7.34 -13.50 -17.86
CA GLY A 283 -8.64 -12.87 -17.67
C GLY A 283 -8.67 -11.94 -16.45
N LEU A 284 -8.15 -12.39 -15.31
CA LEU A 284 -8.08 -11.58 -14.09
C LEU A 284 -7.16 -10.35 -14.26
N ARG A 285 -6.01 -10.48 -14.94
CA ARG A 285 -5.10 -9.36 -15.25
C ARG A 285 -5.77 -8.30 -16.11
N GLN A 286 -6.57 -8.71 -17.09
CA GLN A 286 -7.30 -7.78 -17.96
C GLN A 286 -8.39 -7.01 -17.18
N GLU A 287 -9.09 -7.68 -16.28
CA GLU A 287 -10.14 -7.05 -15.47
C GLU A 287 -9.59 -6.21 -14.32
N LYS A 288 -8.45 -6.59 -13.74
CA LYS A 288 -7.77 -5.89 -12.63
C LYS A 288 -6.31 -5.58 -13.00
N PRO A 289 -6.04 -4.64 -13.91
CA PRO A 289 -4.68 -4.33 -14.36
C PRO A 289 -3.76 -3.77 -13.27
N ALA A 290 -4.31 -3.31 -12.15
CA ALA A 290 -3.54 -2.83 -11.00
C ALA A 290 -3.23 -3.94 -9.97
N LEU A 291 -3.83 -5.13 -10.10
CA LEU A 291 -3.55 -6.27 -9.24
C LEU A 291 -2.25 -6.95 -9.70
N LEU A 292 -1.26 -7.00 -8.82
CA LEU A 292 -0.02 -7.75 -9.07
C LEU A 292 -0.28 -9.22 -8.76
N ILE A 293 -0.20 -10.06 -9.80
CA ILE A 293 -0.39 -11.50 -9.70
C ILE A 293 0.95 -12.18 -9.89
N ASP A 294 1.35 -12.96 -8.89
CA ASP A 294 2.51 -13.82 -8.92
C ASP A 294 2.04 -15.28 -8.94
N ASN A 295 2.20 -15.92 -10.10
CA ASN A 295 1.91 -17.34 -10.32
C ASN A 295 3.19 -18.16 -10.50
N GLY A 296 4.33 -17.67 -10.00
CA GLY A 296 5.61 -18.36 -10.04
C GLY A 296 6.38 -18.17 -11.36
N ILE A 297 7.45 -18.96 -11.51
CA ILE A 297 8.26 -18.99 -12.73
C ILE A 297 7.54 -19.84 -13.78
N ASP A 298 7.43 -19.31 -15.00
CA ASP A 298 6.93 -20.02 -16.18
C ASP A 298 7.54 -21.43 -16.29
N GLU A 299 6.72 -22.45 -16.50
CA GLU A 299 7.17 -23.84 -16.63
C GLU A 299 8.11 -24.04 -17.83
N GLU A 300 7.99 -23.25 -18.89
CA GLU A 300 8.96 -23.27 -19.99
C GLU A 300 10.34 -22.78 -19.53
N ILE A 301 10.36 -21.75 -18.68
CA ILE A 301 11.58 -21.21 -18.09
C ILE A 301 12.16 -22.22 -17.08
N LYS A 302 11.35 -22.83 -16.22
CA LYS A 302 11.81 -23.90 -15.33
C LYS A 302 12.38 -25.09 -16.12
N THR A 303 11.69 -25.52 -17.17
CA THR A 303 12.13 -26.64 -18.02
C THR A 303 13.43 -26.32 -18.74
N PHE A 304 13.61 -25.07 -19.18
CA PHE A 304 14.89 -24.61 -19.75
C PHE A 304 16.04 -24.80 -18.77
N PHE A 305 15.90 -24.38 -17.51
CA PHE A 305 16.93 -24.57 -16.49
C PHE A 305 17.17 -26.04 -16.12
N VAL A 306 16.10 -26.84 -15.98
CA VAL A 306 16.22 -28.29 -15.70
C VAL A 306 16.95 -29.03 -16.83
N SER A 307 16.66 -28.68 -18.09
CA SER A 307 17.31 -29.29 -19.25
C SER A 307 18.80 -28.92 -19.37
N ALA A 308 19.18 -27.71 -18.95
CA ALA A 308 20.56 -27.23 -19.01
C ALA A 308 21.44 -27.83 -17.91
N ASP A 309 20.88 -28.13 -16.73
CA ASP A 309 21.59 -28.66 -15.57
C ASP A 309 21.62 -30.20 -15.49
N SER A 310 20.94 -30.89 -16.42
CA SER A 310 20.96 -32.35 -16.52
C SER A 310 22.29 -32.83 -17.11
N ILE A 311 23.20 -33.35 -16.27
CA ILE A 311 24.42 -34.03 -16.74
C ILE A 311 23.98 -35.29 -17.52
N PRO A 312 24.40 -35.47 -18.80
CA PRO A 312 24.09 -36.69 -19.54
C PRO A 312 24.68 -37.90 -18.82
N GLU A 313 23.86 -38.92 -18.53
CA GLU A 313 24.34 -40.24 -18.12
C GLU A 313 25.03 -40.93 -19.31
N SER A 314 26.25 -40.50 -19.62
CA SER A 314 27.16 -41.25 -20.48
C SER A 314 28.58 -41.04 -19.98
N ASP A 315 28.99 -41.90 -19.05
CA ASP A 315 30.34 -42.49 -18.97
C ASP A 315 30.45 -43.36 -17.71
N LYS A 316 29.81 -44.53 -17.75
CA LYS A 316 30.25 -45.69 -16.99
C LYS A 316 30.52 -46.82 -17.99
N LYS A 317 31.77 -46.85 -18.47
CA LYS A 317 32.40 -48.04 -19.02
C LYS A 317 33.59 -48.41 -18.15
#